data_AF-A0A248YHH0-F1
#
_entry.id   AF-A0A248YHH0-F1
#
_cell.length_a   1.000
_cell.length_b   1.000
_cell.length_c   1.000
_cell.angle_alpha   90.00
_cell.angle_beta   90.00
_cell.angle_gamma   90.00
#
_symmetry.space_group_name_H-M   'P 1'
#
loop_
_entity.id
_entity.type
_entity.pdbx_description
1 polymer ?
#
loop_
_entity_poly.entity_id
_entity_poly.type
_entity_poly.pdbx_seq_one_letter_code
_entity_poly.pdbx_strand_id
1 'polypeptide(L)'
;MIHDERMQRDPALVRIQEAVALWSVGQVTAAELVSLGCELLVAGFDGMNLAMLAGVHARNADEEVPDLLEAALDDVGLRHYPAGSDAGLEAALSIMASRVLAGRMSPMDLATWAHSTIGHDRLPIAERLVDLDDVYDTLEYIDMTEQDLDNEILAEARRITAIAGDSGSSTHPFPTS
;
A
#
# COMPACT_ATOMS: atom_id res chain seq x y z
N MET A 1 -20.10 -22.49 -4.10
CA MET A 1 -19.17 -21.97 -3.08
C MET A 1 -17.71 -22.21 -3.52
N ILE A 2 -17.35 -21.75 -4.73
CA ILE A 2 -15.98 -21.78 -5.31
C ILE A 2 -15.65 -20.42 -5.99
N HIS A 3 -16.65 -19.53 -6.12
CA HIS A 3 -16.46 -18.20 -6.75
C HIS A 3 -15.87 -17.16 -5.78
N ASP A 4 -15.94 -17.40 -4.47
CA ASP A 4 -15.49 -16.45 -3.44
C ASP A 4 -13.95 -16.43 -3.29
N GLU A 5 -13.32 -17.61 -3.19
CA GLU A 5 -11.85 -17.74 -3.05
C GLU A 5 -11.08 -17.36 -4.32
N ARG A 6 -11.72 -17.41 -5.50
CA ARG A 6 -11.12 -16.95 -6.76
C ARG A 6 -11.17 -15.44 -6.92
N MET A 7 -12.19 -14.78 -6.36
CA MET A 7 -12.28 -13.32 -6.31
C MET A 7 -11.24 -12.76 -5.33
N GLN A 8 -10.95 -13.45 -4.23
CA GLN A 8 -9.99 -13.02 -3.21
C GLN A 8 -8.50 -13.06 -3.63
N ARG A 9 -8.16 -13.55 -4.83
CA ARG A 9 -6.75 -13.69 -5.30
C ARG A 9 -6.55 -13.30 -6.76
N ASP A 10 -7.46 -12.57 -7.38
CA ASP A 10 -7.20 -12.10 -8.73
C ASP A 10 -6.02 -11.10 -8.72
N PRO A 11 -4.95 -11.34 -9.51
CA PRO A 11 -3.78 -10.46 -9.49
C PRO A 11 -4.10 -9.03 -9.93
N ALA A 12 -5.18 -8.79 -10.69
CA ALA A 12 -5.62 -7.44 -11.04
C ALA A 12 -6.24 -6.70 -9.84
N LEU A 13 -7.06 -7.38 -9.03
CA LEU A 13 -7.62 -6.83 -7.79
C LEU A 13 -6.53 -6.50 -6.77
N VAL A 14 -5.55 -7.39 -6.61
CA VAL A 14 -4.40 -7.13 -5.72
C VAL A 14 -3.63 -5.90 -6.19
N ARG A 15 -3.35 -5.82 -7.50
CA ARG A 15 -2.57 -4.71 -8.08
C ARG A 15 -3.25 -3.36 -7.88
N ILE A 16 -4.56 -3.26 -8.14
CA ILE A 16 -5.26 -2.00 -7.93
C ILE A 16 -5.40 -1.67 -6.44
N GLN A 17 -5.60 -2.66 -5.57
CA GLN A 17 -5.68 -2.40 -4.12
C GLN A 17 -4.36 -1.86 -3.56
N GLU A 18 -3.22 -2.39 -4.04
CA GLU A 18 -1.89 -1.85 -3.74
C GLU A 18 -1.72 -0.44 -4.30
N ALA A 19 -2.13 -0.21 -5.55
CA ALA A 19 -2.02 1.08 -6.20
C ALA A 19 -2.86 2.17 -5.50
N VAL A 20 -4.04 1.84 -4.99
CA VAL A 20 -4.90 2.75 -4.23
C VAL A 20 -4.26 3.12 -2.90
N ALA A 21 -3.66 2.15 -2.19
CA ALA A 21 -2.92 2.45 -0.97
C ALA A 21 -1.75 3.41 -1.26
N LEU A 22 -1.01 3.17 -2.34
CA LEU A 22 0.10 4.02 -2.77
C LEU A 22 -0.35 5.39 -3.28
N TRP A 23 -1.51 5.48 -3.95
CA TRP A 23 -2.13 6.74 -4.36
C TRP A 23 -2.46 7.61 -3.15
N SER A 24 -2.98 7.02 -2.07
CA SER A 24 -3.34 7.74 -0.85
C SER A 24 -2.15 8.45 -0.16
N VAL A 25 -0.92 8.06 -0.52
CA VAL A 25 0.35 8.62 -0.03
C VAL A 25 1.19 9.26 -1.15
N GLY A 26 0.59 9.51 -2.32
CA GLY A 26 1.22 10.22 -3.45
C GLY A 26 2.30 9.45 -4.21
N GLN A 27 2.34 8.11 -4.11
CA GLN A 27 3.34 7.25 -4.76
C GLN A 27 2.89 6.69 -6.12
N VAL A 28 1.62 6.87 -6.45
CA VAL A 28 0.99 6.47 -7.73
C VAL A 28 0.34 7.72 -8.32
N THR A 29 0.16 7.74 -9.63
CA THR A 29 -0.52 8.81 -10.38
C THR A 29 -1.99 8.47 -10.66
N ALA A 30 -2.83 9.48 -10.90
CA ALA A 30 -4.23 9.26 -11.25
C ALA A 30 -4.36 8.47 -12.58
N ALA A 31 -3.47 8.75 -13.54
CA ALA A 31 -3.43 8.06 -14.83
C ALA A 31 -3.11 6.55 -14.70
N GLU A 32 -2.27 6.17 -13.72
CA GLU A 32 -2.01 4.77 -13.42
C GLU A 32 -3.25 4.08 -12.85
N LEU A 33 -4.02 4.75 -11.97
CA LEU A 33 -5.29 4.21 -11.47
C LEU A 33 -6.31 4.01 -12.59
N VAL A 34 -6.42 4.94 -13.53
CA VAL A 34 -7.26 4.78 -14.73
C VAL A 34 -6.83 3.56 -15.54
N SER A 35 -5.52 3.40 -15.76
CA SER A 35 -4.98 2.25 -16.50
C SER A 35 -5.29 0.92 -15.81
N LEU A 36 -5.20 0.87 -14.48
CA LEU A 36 -5.56 -0.30 -13.68
C LEU A 36 -7.07 -0.59 -13.69
N GLY A 37 -7.91 0.45 -13.75
CA GLY A 37 -9.35 0.32 -13.99
C GLY A 37 -9.64 -0.37 -15.33
N CYS A 38 -8.94 0.01 -16.40
CA CYS A 38 -9.01 -0.70 -17.69
C CYS A 38 -8.58 -2.16 -17.58
N GLU A 39 -7.49 -2.45 -16.85
CA GLU A 39 -7.03 -3.83 -16.64
C GLU A 39 -8.06 -4.69 -15.91
N LEU A 40 -8.77 -4.14 -14.91
CA LEU A 40 -9.86 -4.83 -14.23
C LEU A 40 -11.02 -5.17 -15.17
N LEU A 41 -11.43 -4.23 -16.02
CA LEU A 41 -12.47 -4.47 -17.03
C LEU A 41 -12.05 -5.60 -18.00
N VAL A 42 -10.79 -5.61 -18.43
CA VAL A 42 -10.24 -6.68 -19.29
C VAL A 42 -10.17 -8.02 -18.56
N ALA A 43 -9.92 -8.02 -17.25
CA ALA A 43 -9.94 -9.22 -16.42
C ALA A 43 -11.36 -9.75 -16.15
N GLY A 44 -12.40 -9.01 -16.54
CA GLY A 44 -13.80 -9.42 -16.44
C GLY A 44 -14.53 -8.93 -15.21
N PHE A 45 -13.93 -8.02 -14.43
CA PHE A 45 -14.65 -7.24 -13.43
C PHE A 45 -15.48 -6.17 -14.14
N ASP A 46 -16.65 -5.85 -13.62
CA ASP A 46 -17.57 -4.90 -14.24
C ASP A 46 -18.32 -4.11 -13.17
N GLY A 47 -18.73 -2.90 -13.53
CA GLY A 47 -19.35 -1.92 -12.64
C GLY A 47 -19.47 -0.57 -13.34
N MET A 48 -20.56 0.15 -13.07
CA MET A 48 -20.79 1.45 -13.71
C MET A 48 -19.70 2.46 -13.33
N ASN A 49 -19.34 2.52 -12.05
CA ASN A 49 -18.35 3.45 -11.53
C ASN A 49 -16.94 3.03 -11.95
N LEU A 50 -16.67 1.72 -12.00
CA LEU A 50 -15.43 1.18 -12.56
C LEU A 50 -15.25 1.56 -14.04
N ALA A 51 -16.31 1.44 -14.84
CA ALA A 51 -16.29 1.85 -16.25
C ALA A 51 -16.09 3.36 -16.41
N MET A 52 -16.70 4.18 -15.53
CA MET A 52 -16.47 5.62 -15.50
C MET A 52 -15.01 5.95 -15.19
N LEU A 53 -14.42 5.34 -14.15
CA LEU A 53 -13.01 5.52 -13.78
C LEU A 53 -12.08 5.14 -14.94
N ALA A 54 -12.28 3.97 -15.54
CA ALA A 54 -11.48 3.49 -16.67
C ALA A 54 -11.63 4.38 -17.92
N GLY A 55 -12.75 5.08 -18.05
CA GLY A 55 -13.05 6.01 -19.13
C GLY A 55 -12.47 7.41 -18.97
N VAL A 56 -11.90 7.74 -17.80
CA VAL A 56 -11.33 9.07 -17.55
C VAL A 56 -10.19 9.35 -18.52
N HIS A 57 -10.24 10.50 -19.19
CA HIS A 57 -9.18 10.91 -20.09
C HIS A 57 -7.94 11.34 -19.28
N ALA A 58 -6.73 10.89 -19.66
CA ALA A 58 -5.49 11.14 -18.90
C ALA A 58 -5.27 12.61 -18.51
N ARG A 59 -5.62 13.56 -19.38
CA ARG A 59 -5.51 15.01 -19.11
C ARG A 59 -6.41 15.54 -17.98
N ASN A 60 -7.47 14.81 -17.62
CA ASN A 60 -8.42 15.16 -16.57
C ASN A 60 -8.25 14.25 -15.34
N ALA A 61 -7.29 13.31 -15.37
CA ALA A 61 -7.20 12.26 -14.36
C ALA A 61 -7.03 12.83 -12.95
N ASP A 62 -6.20 13.85 -12.78
CA ASP A 62 -5.96 14.47 -11.48
C ASP A 62 -7.21 15.15 -10.89
N GLU A 63 -8.17 15.56 -11.74
CA GLU A 63 -9.42 16.20 -11.31
C GLU A 63 -10.54 15.18 -11.08
N GLU A 64 -10.71 14.22 -11.98
CA GLU A 64 -11.88 13.31 -11.97
C GLU A 64 -11.64 12.06 -11.11
N VAL A 65 -10.41 11.53 -11.04
CA VAL A 65 -10.13 10.28 -10.29
C VAL A 65 -10.46 10.41 -8.79
N PRO A 66 -10.08 11.50 -8.08
CA PRO A 66 -10.42 11.64 -6.67
C PRO A 66 -11.91 11.50 -6.36
N ASP A 67 -12.78 12.01 -7.25
CA ASP A 67 -14.23 11.99 -7.08
C ASP A 67 -14.87 10.64 -7.45
N LEU A 68 -14.22 9.86 -8.33
CA LEU A 68 -14.75 8.59 -8.85
C LEU A 68 -14.20 7.36 -8.12
N LEU A 69 -13.03 7.48 -7.48
CA LEU A 69 -12.26 6.34 -7.01
C LEU A 69 -13.01 5.49 -5.99
N GLU A 70 -13.63 6.09 -4.98
CA GLU A 70 -14.33 5.35 -3.92
C GLU A 70 -15.48 4.49 -4.48
N ALA A 71 -16.34 5.10 -5.30
CA ALA A 71 -17.47 4.38 -5.91
C ALA A 71 -17.00 3.27 -6.88
N ALA A 72 -15.88 3.48 -7.59
CA ALA A 72 -15.30 2.48 -8.47
C ALA A 72 -14.71 1.28 -7.70
N LEU A 73 -14.16 1.51 -6.50
CA LEU A 73 -13.66 0.45 -5.64
C LEU A 73 -14.82 -0.34 -5.00
N ASP A 74 -15.91 0.32 -4.65
CA ASP A 74 -17.12 -0.33 -4.14
C ASP A 74 -17.72 -1.32 -5.14
N ASP A 75 -17.71 -0.99 -6.45
CA ASP A 75 -18.18 -1.90 -7.51
C ASP A 75 -17.45 -3.26 -7.50
N VAL A 76 -16.19 -3.29 -7.07
CA VAL A 76 -15.35 -4.50 -7.02
C VAL A 76 -15.03 -4.97 -5.59
N GLY A 77 -15.68 -4.38 -4.58
CA GLY A 77 -15.53 -4.75 -3.17
C GLY A 77 -14.15 -4.45 -2.58
N LEU A 78 -13.45 -3.45 -3.10
CA LEU A 78 -12.13 -3.03 -2.64
C LEU A 78 -12.21 -1.86 -1.66
N ARG A 79 -11.16 -1.72 -0.84
CA ARG A 79 -11.09 -0.67 0.18
C ARG A 79 -10.54 0.62 -0.41
N HIS A 80 -11.26 1.71 -0.20
CA HIS A 80 -10.77 3.07 -0.41
C HIS A 80 -9.94 3.55 0.80
N TYR A 81 -8.84 4.25 0.52
CA TYR A 81 -7.99 4.90 1.53
C TYR A 81 -8.00 6.41 1.28
N PRO A 82 -8.63 7.21 2.15
CA PRO A 82 -8.57 8.67 2.04
C PRO A 82 -7.12 9.16 2.07
N ALA A 83 -6.83 10.21 1.31
CA ALA A 83 -5.49 10.79 1.20
C ALA A 83 -4.95 11.17 2.59
N GLY A 84 -3.73 10.72 2.89
CA GLY A 84 -3.04 10.98 4.16
C GLY A 84 -3.64 10.29 5.40
N SER A 85 -4.60 9.38 5.23
CA SER A 85 -5.16 8.60 6.35
C SER A 85 -4.14 7.59 6.92
N ASP A 86 -4.23 7.34 8.22
CA ASP A 86 -3.36 6.36 8.89
C ASP A 86 -3.49 4.96 8.29
N ALA A 87 -4.72 4.54 7.95
CA ALA A 87 -4.95 3.25 7.29
C ALA A 87 -4.29 3.17 5.90
N GLY A 88 -4.28 4.27 5.14
CA GLY A 88 -3.58 4.34 3.86
C GLY A 88 -2.07 4.26 4.02
N LEU A 89 -1.53 4.94 5.02
CA LEU A 89 -0.10 4.91 5.36
C LEU A 89 0.35 3.52 5.85
N GLU A 90 -0.43 2.85 6.70
CA GLU A 90 -0.14 1.48 7.15
C GLU A 90 -0.16 0.48 5.99
N ALA A 91 -1.14 0.61 5.09
CA ALA A 91 -1.22 -0.22 3.89
C ALA A 91 -0.03 0.02 2.96
N ALA A 92 0.31 1.29 2.69
CA ALA A 92 1.46 1.67 1.89
C ALA A 92 2.78 1.17 2.50
N LEU A 93 2.96 1.33 3.81
CA LEU A 93 4.13 0.84 4.54
C LEU A 93 4.32 -0.67 4.37
N SER A 94 3.22 -1.43 4.48
CA SER A 94 3.24 -2.89 4.31
C SER A 94 3.65 -3.30 2.89
N ILE A 95 3.21 -2.55 1.88
CA ILE A 95 3.58 -2.76 0.47
C ILE A 95 5.07 -2.43 0.25
N MET A 96 5.54 -1.31 0.78
CA MET A 96 6.95 -0.88 0.67
C MET A 96 7.89 -1.88 1.37
N ALA A 97 7.54 -2.33 2.57
CA ALA A 97 8.25 -3.39 3.26
C ALA A 97 8.30 -4.70 2.44
N SER A 98 7.17 -5.09 1.83
CA SER A 98 7.12 -6.26 0.94
C SER A 98 7.99 -6.10 -0.31
N ARG A 99 8.13 -4.89 -0.85
CA ARG A 99 9.04 -4.60 -1.98
C ARG A 99 10.50 -4.78 -1.59
N VAL A 100 10.91 -4.32 -0.41
CA VAL A 100 12.27 -4.55 0.11
C VAL A 100 12.56 -6.03 0.27
N LEU A 101 11.64 -6.79 0.90
CA LEU A 101 11.82 -8.24 1.09
C LEU A 101 11.88 -9.02 -0.23
N ALA A 102 11.23 -8.50 -1.28
CA ALA A 102 11.30 -9.06 -2.62
C ALA A 102 12.53 -8.59 -3.43
N GLY A 103 13.41 -7.76 -2.85
CA GLY A 103 14.58 -7.19 -3.52
C GLY A 103 14.25 -6.17 -4.60
N ARG A 104 13.04 -5.57 -4.56
CA ARG A 104 12.59 -4.55 -5.53
C ARG A 104 12.82 -3.11 -5.06
N MET A 105 13.31 -2.95 -3.84
CA MET A 105 13.60 -1.68 -3.17
C MET A 105 14.75 -1.95 -2.19
N SER A 106 15.70 -1.01 -2.04
CA SER A 106 16.76 -1.20 -1.06
C SER A 106 16.23 -1.00 0.37
N PRO A 107 16.89 -1.57 1.41
CA PRO A 107 16.49 -1.31 2.79
C PRO A 107 16.54 0.19 3.13
N MET A 108 17.62 0.88 2.78
CA MET A 108 17.73 2.32 3.03
C MET A 108 16.65 3.14 2.35
N ASP A 109 16.27 2.84 1.10
CA ASP A 109 15.16 3.56 0.45
C ASP A 109 13.86 3.45 1.27
N LEU A 110 13.62 2.33 1.97
CA LEU A 110 12.43 2.14 2.80
C LEU A 110 12.48 3.00 4.05
N ALA A 111 13.63 3.06 4.73
CA ALA A 111 13.82 3.92 5.90
C ALA A 111 13.63 5.40 5.53
N THR A 112 14.29 5.86 4.48
CA THR A 112 14.17 7.23 3.97
C THR A 112 12.75 7.56 3.50
N TRP A 113 12.07 6.62 2.83
CA TRP A 113 10.67 6.81 2.46
C TRP A 113 9.77 6.93 3.70
N ALA A 114 9.96 6.06 4.70
CA ALA A 114 9.18 6.09 5.94
C ALA A 114 9.40 7.41 6.68
N HIS A 115 10.66 7.87 6.80
CA HIS A 115 10.97 9.14 7.45
C HIS A 115 10.37 10.34 6.71
N SER A 116 10.57 10.44 5.39
CA SER A 116 10.07 11.57 4.60
C SER A 116 8.53 11.60 4.44
N THR A 117 7.87 10.44 4.41
CA THR A 117 6.43 10.35 4.12
C THR A 117 5.58 10.25 5.38
N ILE A 118 6.02 9.45 6.36
CA ILE A 118 5.27 9.19 7.60
C ILE A 118 5.75 10.15 8.69
N GLY A 119 7.08 10.26 8.87
CA GLY A 119 7.70 11.05 9.92
C GLY A 119 7.51 10.45 11.33
N HIS A 120 8.13 11.08 12.31
CA HIS A 120 8.04 10.69 13.72
C HIS A 120 6.64 10.86 14.31
N ASP A 121 6.35 10.06 15.33
CA ASP A 121 5.16 10.17 16.20
C ASP A 121 3.81 10.02 15.48
N ARG A 122 3.81 9.64 14.19
CA ARG A 122 2.60 9.48 13.39
C ARG A 122 2.07 8.06 13.43
N LEU A 123 2.91 7.09 13.07
CA LEU A 123 2.54 5.68 13.06
C LEU A 123 3.49 4.87 13.95
N PRO A 124 3.01 4.31 15.08
CA PRO A 124 3.84 3.49 15.95
C PRO A 124 4.50 2.29 15.26
N ILE A 125 3.85 1.75 14.22
CA ILE A 125 4.40 0.64 13.44
C ILE A 125 5.56 1.05 12.52
N ALA A 126 5.69 2.33 12.19
CA ALA A 126 6.73 2.87 11.31
C ALA A 126 7.93 3.45 12.09
N GLU A 127 7.74 3.80 13.37
CA GLU A 127 8.70 4.58 14.16
C GLU A 127 10.12 4.03 14.08
N ARG A 128 10.30 2.70 14.17
CA ARG A 128 11.64 2.11 14.11
C ARG A 128 12.32 2.34 12.76
N LEU A 129 11.58 2.35 11.64
CA LEU A 129 12.18 2.67 10.34
C LEU A 129 12.56 4.14 10.23
N VAL A 130 11.76 5.03 10.83
CA VAL A 130 12.05 6.46 10.90
C VAL A 130 13.35 6.68 11.69
N ASP A 131 13.46 6.08 12.88
CA ASP A 131 14.68 6.13 13.69
C ASP A 131 15.91 5.58 12.96
N LEU A 132 15.75 4.52 12.17
CA LEU A 132 16.86 3.90 11.44
C LEU A 132 17.38 4.80 10.30
N ASP A 133 16.54 5.66 9.73
CA ASP A 133 16.98 6.70 8.79
C ASP A 133 17.86 7.74 9.50
N ASP A 134 17.46 8.21 10.69
CA ASP A 134 18.29 9.12 11.51
C ASP A 134 19.61 8.47 11.95
N VAL A 135 19.60 7.16 12.25
CA VAL A 135 20.82 6.42 12.60
C VAL A 135 21.83 6.44 11.44
N TYR A 136 21.37 6.36 10.19
CA TYR A 136 22.23 6.42 9.01
C TYR A 136 23.11 7.67 9.00
N ASP A 137 22.53 8.83 9.31
CA ASP A 137 23.23 10.12 9.36
C ASP A 137 24.30 10.19 10.48
N THR A 138 24.27 9.24 11.42
CA THR A 138 25.19 9.17 12.56
C THR A 138 26.12 7.96 12.55
N LEU A 139 26.11 7.14 11.48
CA LEU A 139 26.91 5.91 11.37
C LEU A 139 28.40 6.13 11.66
N GLU A 140 28.96 7.26 11.23
CA GLU A 140 30.37 7.62 11.46
C GLU A 140 30.73 7.78 12.95
N TYR A 141 29.74 7.91 13.84
CA TYR A 141 29.89 8.17 15.26
C TYR A 141 29.49 6.98 16.16
N ILE A 142 29.05 5.86 15.57
CA ILE A 142 28.57 4.68 16.30
C ILE A 142 29.30 3.42 15.84
N ASP A 143 29.27 2.37 16.68
CA ASP A 143 29.86 1.06 16.36
C ASP A 143 28.84 0.20 15.59
N MET A 144 28.46 0.68 14.40
CA MET A 144 27.48 0.03 13.52
C MET A 144 27.92 0.18 12.07
N THR A 145 27.82 -0.90 11.29
CA THR A 145 28.10 -0.85 9.85
C THR A 145 26.83 -0.58 9.05
N GLU A 146 26.95 -0.09 7.81
CA GLU A 146 25.82 -0.01 6.86
C GLU A 146 25.12 -1.36 6.70
N GLN A 147 25.88 -2.46 6.73
CA GLN A 147 25.32 -3.81 6.61
C GLN A 147 24.50 -4.20 7.86
N ASP A 148 24.92 -3.78 9.05
CA ASP A 148 24.12 -4.00 10.26
C ASP A 148 22.81 -3.22 10.19
N LEU A 149 22.86 -1.99 9.65
CA LEU A 149 21.68 -1.14 9.49
C LEU A 149 20.68 -1.73 8.49
N ASP A 150 21.18 -2.17 7.33
CA ASP A 150 20.37 -2.90 6.35
C ASP A 150 19.70 -4.14 6.96
N ASN A 151 20.43 -4.89 7.80
CA ASN A 151 19.88 -6.07 8.47
C ASN A 151 18.77 -5.71 9.47
N GLU A 152 18.90 -4.60 10.19
CA GLU A 152 17.86 -4.09 11.08
C GLU A 152 16.62 -3.63 10.32
N ILE A 153 16.79 -2.89 9.22
CA ILE A 153 15.68 -2.47 8.36
C ILE A 153 14.98 -3.70 7.76
N LEU A 154 15.72 -4.71 7.33
CA LEU A 154 15.14 -5.96 6.82
C LEU A 154 14.39 -6.74 7.91
N ALA A 155 14.89 -6.76 9.14
CA ALA A 155 14.17 -7.37 10.26
C ALA A 155 12.84 -6.64 10.52
N GLU A 156 12.87 -5.32 10.44
CA GLU A 156 11.69 -4.49 10.65
C GLU A 156 10.66 -4.63 9.52
N ALA A 157 11.09 -4.71 8.26
CA ALA A 157 10.22 -5.02 7.13
C ALA A 157 9.51 -6.38 7.30
N ARG A 158 10.20 -7.40 7.84
CA ARG A 158 9.56 -8.69 8.18
C ARG A 158 8.51 -8.55 9.30
N ARG A 159 8.79 -7.74 10.32
CA ARG A 159 7.84 -7.49 11.42
C ARG A 159 6.56 -6.82 10.91
N ILE A 160 6.70 -5.78 10.08
CA ILE A 160 5.58 -5.04 9.50
C ILE A 160 4.71 -5.96 8.64
N THR A 161 5.32 -6.71 7.73
CA THR A 161 4.59 -7.63 6.84
C THR A 161 3.89 -8.76 7.58
N ALA A 162 4.46 -9.26 8.69
CA ALA A 162 3.80 -10.23 9.55
C ALA A 162 2.51 -9.66 10.20
N ILE A 163 2.57 -8.43 10.73
CA ILE A 163 1.42 -7.77 11.36
C ILE A 163 0.29 -7.51 10.34
N ALA A 164 0.65 -7.13 9.12
CA ALA A 164 -0.31 -6.93 8.03
C ALA A 164 -1.03 -8.24 7.65
N GLY A 165 -0.31 -9.37 7.62
CA GLY A 165 -0.87 -10.70 7.37
C GLY A 165 -1.84 -11.18 8.45
N ASP A 166 -1.55 -10.86 9.72
CA ASP A 166 -2.40 -11.24 10.86
C ASP A 166 -3.69 -10.40 10.92
N SER A 167 -3.61 -9.12 10.54
CA SER A 167 -4.77 -8.22 10.48
C SER A 167 -5.80 -8.65 9.42
N GLY A 168 -5.36 -9.30 8.33
CA GLY A 168 -6.22 -9.87 7.29
C GLY A 168 -6.91 -11.20 7.67
N SER A 169 -6.47 -11.85 8.77
CA SER A 169 -6.96 -13.17 9.19
C SER A 169 -8.02 -13.12 10.30
N SER A 170 -8.37 -11.93 10.81
CA SER A 170 -9.40 -11.76 11.84
C SER A 170 -10.81 -11.72 11.23
N THR A 171 -11.28 -12.86 10.73
CA THR A 171 -12.71 -13.07 10.45
C THR A 171 -13.43 -13.35 11.77
N HIS A 172 -14.15 -12.37 12.30
CA HIS A 172 -14.99 -12.53 13.50
C HIS A 172 -16.03 -13.65 13.30
N PRO A 173 -16.17 -14.61 14.23
CA PRO A 173 -17.30 -15.52 14.23
C PRO A 173 -18.58 -14.76 14.66
N PHE A 174 -19.63 -14.85 13.85
CA PHE A 174 -20.96 -14.32 14.18
C PHE A 174 -21.46 -14.86 15.53
N PRO A 175 -21.99 -14.02 16.44
CA PRO A 175 -22.70 -14.52 17.60
C PRO A 175 -24.08 -15.04 17.15
N THR A 176 -24.39 -16.27 17.57
CA THR A 176 -25.73 -16.85 17.44
C THR A 176 -26.64 -16.26 18.52
N SER A 177 -27.84 -15.87 18.13
CA SER A 177 -29.00 -15.73 19.03
C SER A 177 -30.24 -16.16 18.27
#